data_AF-A0A7C2QIN2-F1
#
_entry.id   AF-A0A7C2QIN2-F1
#
_cell.length_a   1.000
_cell.length_b   1.000
_cell.length_c   1.000
_cell.angle_alpha   90.00
_cell.angle_beta   90.00
_cell.angle_gamma   90.00
#
_symmetry.space_group_name_H-M   'P 1'
#
loop_
_entity.id
_entity.type
_entity.pdbx_description
1 polymer ?
#
loop_
_entity_poly.entity_id
_entity_poly.type
_entity_poly.pdbx_seq_one_letter_code
_entity_poly.pdbx_strand_id
1 'polypeptide(L)'
;MATRQEFYDNLKKQLDDLNSSADRIQHEVSSAASDVMEKGKVKLDKLREAQKAAQQKLNEIKTAGSDTWANLKQSAENGVNAVKHALSDIKSFFK
;
A
#
# COMPACT_ATOMS: atom_id res chain seq x y z
N MET A 1 -7.56 -5.51 -23.97
CA MET A 1 -7.42 -4.38 -23.02
C MET A 1 -8.00 -4.84 -21.71
N ALA A 2 -7.29 -4.69 -20.58
CA ALA A 2 -7.89 -4.98 -19.29
C ALA A 2 -9.09 -4.06 -19.07
N THR A 3 -10.24 -4.64 -18.72
CA THR A 3 -11.43 -3.90 -18.33
C THR A 3 -11.15 -3.12 -17.04
N ARG A 4 -11.96 -2.09 -16.75
CA ARG A 4 -11.84 -1.33 -15.50
C ARG A 4 -11.91 -2.23 -14.27
N GLN A 5 -12.74 -3.28 -14.36
CA GLN A 5 -12.90 -4.28 -13.31
C GLN A 5 -11.63 -5.10 -13.13
N GLU A 6 -11.05 -5.65 -14.20
CA GLU A 6 -9.77 -6.38 -14.12
C GLU A 6 -8.64 -5.51 -13.57
N PHE A 7 -8.59 -4.23 -13.94
CA PHE A 7 -7.62 -3.30 -13.40
C PHE A 7 -7.81 -3.07 -11.89
N TYR A 8 -9.05 -2.84 -11.46
CA TYR A 8 -9.40 -2.70 -10.04
C TYR A 8 -9.03 -3.96 -9.25
N ASP A 9 -9.41 -5.14 -9.73
CA ASP A 9 -9.16 -6.41 -9.06
C ASP A 9 -7.66 -6.70 -8.95
N ASN A 10 -6.90 -6.38 -10.00
CA ASN A 10 -5.45 -6.54 -10.00
C ASN A 10 -4.76 -5.63 -8.98
N LEU A 11 -5.11 -4.34 -8.92
CA LEU A 11 -4.55 -3.44 -7.91
C LEU A 11 -5.02 -3.79 -6.50
N LYS A 12 -6.27 -4.22 -6.34
CA LYS A 12 -6.80 -4.68 -5.06
C LYS A 12 -6.00 -5.86 -4.53
N LYS A 13 -5.77 -6.87 -5.39
CA LYS A 13 -4.98 -8.04 -5.04
C LYS A 13 -3.55 -7.68 -4.62
N GLN A 14 -2.92 -6.74 -5.32
CA GLN A 14 -1.60 -6.24 -4.94
C GLN A 14 -1.63 -5.57 -3.57
N LEU A 15 -2.62 -4.71 -3.31
CA LEU A 15 -2.76 -4.03 -2.02
C LEU A 15 -3.02 -5.03 -0.88
N ASP A 16 -3.83 -6.06 -1.11
CA ASP A 16 -4.12 -7.12 -0.14
C ASP A 16 -2.85 -7.96 0.18
N ASP A 17 -2.00 -8.25 -0.81
CA ASP A 17 -0.70 -8.91 -0.62
C ASP A 17 0.29 -8.04 0.17
N LEU A 18 0.34 -6.75 -0.16
CA LEU A 18 1.16 -5.77 0.58
C LEU A 18 0.67 -5.61 2.03
N ASN A 19 -0.63 -5.63 2.27
CA ASN A 19 -1.21 -5.63 3.62
C ASN A 19 -0.78 -6.87 4.42
N SER A 20 -0.87 -8.04 3.80
CA SER A 20 -0.42 -9.30 4.42
C SER A 20 1.07 -9.27 4.77
N SER A 21 1.89 -8.66 3.91
CA SER A 21 3.32 -8.44 4.18
C SER A 21 3.56 -7.43 5.29
N ALA A 22 2.73 -6.38 5.39
CA ALA A 22 2.82 -5.37 6.43
C ALA A 22 2.55 -5.95 7.82
N ASP A 23 1.58 -6.87 7.93
CA ASP A 23 1.25 -7.52 9.20
C ASP A 23 2.43 -8.36 9.72
N ARG A 24 3.16 -9.04 8.83
CA ARG A 24 4.39 -9.77 9.20
C ARG A 24 5.45 -8.83 9.76
N ILE A 25 5.71 -7.73 9.07
CA ILE A 25 6.67 -6.71 9.52
C ILE A 25 6.24 -6.06 10.83
N GLN A 26 4.93 -5.88 11.04
CA GLN A 26 4.41 -5.37 12.30
C GLN A 26 4.78 -6.28 13.48
N HIS A 27 4.65 -7.60 13.30
CA HIS A 27 5.11 -8.54 14.31
C HIS A 27 6.63 -8.44 14.56
N GLU A 28 7.44 -8.35 13.50
CA GLU A 28 8.90 -8.19 13.62
C GLU A 28 9.26 -6.91 14.40
N VAL A 29 8.66 -5.77 14.04
CA VAL A 29 8.86 -4.48 14.72
C VAL A 29 8.45 -4.54 16.18
N SER A 30 7.31 -5.16 16.50
CA SER A 30 6.84 -5.33 17.88
C SER A 30 7.72 -6.24 18.73
N SER A 31 8.47 -7.14 18.10
CA SER A 31 9.41 -8.05 18.78
C SER A 31 10.85 -7.52 18.88
N ALA A 32 11.15 -6.39 18.25
CA ALA A 32 12.48 -5.81 18.20
C ALA A 32 12.86 -5.08 19.51
N ALA A 33 14.16 -4.82 19.70
CA ALA A 33 14.65 -3.99 20.81
C ALA A 33 14.09 -2.55 20.72
N SER A 34 13.97 -1.85 21.86
CA SER A 34 13.24 -0.58 21.97
C SER A 34 13.61 0.47 20.92
N ASP A 35 14.90 0.69 20.64
CA ASP A 35 15.34 1.68 19.64
C ASP A 35 14.94 1.31 18.19
N VAL A 36 14.95 0.01 17.89
CA VAL A 36 14.56 -0.53 16.57
C VAL A 36 13.04 -0.52 16.45
N MET A 37 12.33 -0.85 17.53
CA MET A 37 10.88 -0.81 17.63
C MET A 37 10.35 0.60 17.40
N GLU A 38 10.93 1.64 18.02
CA GLU A 38 10.48 3.02 17.86
C GLU A 38 10.64 3.51 16.41
N LYS A 39 11.81 3.29 15.82
CA LYS A 39 12.06 3.62 14.39
C LYS A 39 11.17 2.81 13.45
N GLY A 40 10.97 1.53 13.76
CA GLY A 40 10.10 0.63 13.02
C GLY A 40 8.64 1.09 13.04
N LYS A 41 8.13 1.52 14.20
CA LYS A 41 6.77 2.08 14.36
C LYS A 41 6.55 3.29 13.47
N VAL A 42 7.48 4.25 13.45
CA VAL A 42 7.38 5.44 12.58
C VAL A 42 7.29 5.05 11.10
N LYS A 43 8.04 4.05 10.67
CA LYS A 43 7.95 3.56 9.28
C LYS A 43 6.63 2.80 9.03
N LEU A 44 6.16 2.02 10.00
CA LEU A 44 4.87 1.33 9.95
C LEU A 44 3.70 2.29 9.84
N ASP A 45 3.73 3.41 10.56
CA ASP A 45 2.70 4.45 10.45
C ASP A 45 2.65 4.99 9.02
N LYS A 46 3.80 5.32 8.42
CA LYS A 46 3.88 5.76 7.01
C LYS A 46 3.34 4.69 6.05
N LEU A 47 3.65 3.42 6.29
CA LEU A 47 3.10 2.32 5.50
C LEU A 47 1.58 2.25 5.61
N ARG A 48 1.03 2.37 6.82
CA ARG A 48 -0.42 2.33 7.08
C ARG A 48 -1.14 3.53 6.45
N GLU A 49 -0.53 4.73 6.49
CA GLU A 49 -1.04 5.91 5.80
C GLU A 49 -1.08 5.70 4.28
N ALA A 50 0.01 5.18 3.70
CA ALA A 50 0.06 4.86 2.28
C ALA A 50 -0.99 3.81 1.89
N GLN A 51 -1.20 2.77 2.72
CA GLN A 51 -2.22 1.75 2.49
C GLN A 51 -3.63 2.35 2.48
N LYS A 52 -3.93 3.21 3.44
CA LYS A 52 -5.22 3.91 3.52
C LYS A 52 -5.46 4.79 2.31
N ALA A 53 -4.46 5.57 1.90
CA ALA A 53 -4.54 6.42 0.71
C ALA A 53 -4.74 5.60 -0.57
N ALA A 54 -4.00 4.50 -0.74
CA ALA A 54 -4.14 3.60 -1.87
C ALA A 54 -5.54 2.97 -1.91
N GLN A 55 -6.07 2.51 -0.76
CA GLN A 55 -7.40 1.92 -0.67
C GLN A 55 -8.50 2.94 -1.01
N GLN A 56 -8.35 4.20 -0.57
CA GLN A 56 -9.27 5.27 -0.92
C GLN A 56 -9.28 5.52 -2.43
N LYS A 57 -8.11 5.65 -3.06
CA LYS A 57 -8.01 5.84 -4.52
C LYS A 57 -8.55 4.65 -5.32
N LEU A 58 -8.37 3.45 -4.81
CA LEU A 58 -8.90 2.24 -5.42
C LEU A 58 -10.44 2.21 -5.36
N ASN A 59 -11.04 2.72 -4.28
CA ASN A 59 -12.49 2.85 -4.19
C ASN A 59 -13.03 3.96 -5.10
N GLU A 60 -12.32 5.09 -5.20
CA GLU A 60 -12.68 6.19 -6.12
C GLU A 60 -12.71 5.73 -7.58
N ILE A 61 -11.73 4.93 -8.03
CA ILE A 61 -11.70 4.45 -9.42
C ILE A 61 -12.82 3.45 -9.73
N LYS A 62 -13.28 2.69 -8.73
CA LYS A 62 -14.39 1.74 -8.89
C LYS A 62 -15.70 2.43 -9.27
N THR A 63 -15.92 3.63 -8.74
CA THR A 63 -17.13 4.43 -8.98
C THR A 63 -16.94 5.49 -10.06
N ALA A 64 -15.76 5.55 -10.68
CA ALA A 64 -15.41 6.60 -11.63
C ALA A 64 -16.12 6.47 -12.98
N GLY A 65 -16.60 7.60 -13.49
CA GLY A 65 -17.04 7.74 -14.88
C GLY A 65 -15.88 7.65 -15.87
N SER A 66 -16.20 7.58 -17.16
CA SER A 66 -15.20 7.40 -18.23
C SER A 66 -14.19 8.54 -18.32
N ASP A 67 -14.62 9.78 -18.08
CA ASP A 67 -13.80 10.98 -18.23
C ASP A 67 -12.73 11.12 -17.14
N THR A 68 -12.98 10.57 -15.95
CA THR A 68 -12.05 10.65 -14.80
C THR A 68 -11.21 9.38 -14.62
N TRP A 69 -11.56 8.29 -15.32
CA TRP A 69 -10.94 6.99 -15.13
C TRP A 69 -9.43 7.00 -15.37
N ALA A 70 -8.95 7.66 -16.42
CA ALA A 70 -7.52 7.69 -16.76
C ALA A 70 -6.66 8.35 -15.66
N ASN A 71 -7.12 9.47 -15.09
CA ASN A 71 -6.42 10.17 -14.02
C ASN A 71 -6.45 9.37 -12.70
N LEU A 72 -7.60 8.76 -12.39
CA LEU A 72 -7.75 7.93 -11.20
C LEU A 72 -6.96 6.63 -11.30
N LYS A 73 -6.82 6.08 -12.51
CA LYS A 73 -5.97 4.91 -12.80
C LYS A 73 -4.52 5.18 -12.36
N GLN A 74 -3.94 6.25 -12.87
CA GLN A 74 -2.58 6.63 -12.54
C GLN A 74 -2.42 6.92 -11.04
N SER A 75 -3.41 7.59 -10.44
CA SER A 75 -3.41 7.88 -9.00
C SER A 75 -3.45 6.60 -8.14
N ALA A 76 -4.25 5.61 -8.53
CA ALA A 76 -4.33 4.33 -7.85
C ALA A 76 -3.04 3.50 -7.99
N GLU A 77 -2.44 3.48 -9.19
CA GLU A 77 -1.13 2.85 -9.43
C GLU A 77 -0.04 3.47 -8.56
N ASN A 78 0.01 4.80 -8.50
CA ASN A 78 0.94 5.53 -7.66
C ASN A 78 0.74 5.23 -6.17
N GLY A 79 -0.52 5.12 -5.71
CA GLY A 79 -0.85 4.74 -4.34
C GLY A 79 -0.33 3.36 -3.97
N VAL A 80 -0.60 2.35 -4.80
CA VAL A 80 -0.09 0.98 -4.58
C VAL A 80 1.44 0.94 -4.63
N ASN A 81 2.06 1.70 -5.54
CA ASN A 81 3.51 1.79 -5.61
C ASN A 81 4.12 2.45 -4.36
N ALA A 82 3.49 3.48 -3.81
CA ALA A 82 3.92 4.10 -2.56
C ALA A 82 3.90 3.12 -1.38
N VAL A 83 2.88 2.27 -1.29
CA VAL A 83 2.81 1.19 -0.29
C VAL A 83 3.97 0.22 -0.48
N LYS A 84 4.26 -0.19 -1.72
CA LYS A 84 5.38 -1.08 -2.04
C LYS A 84 6.73 -0.47 -1.64
N HIS A 85 6.94 0.82 -1.90
CA HIS A 85 8.14 1.54 -1.50
C HIS A 85 8.27 1.60 0.02
N ALA A 86 7.22 2.01 0.74
CA ALA A 86 7.24 2.06 2.20
C ALA A 86 7.53 0.67 2.83
N LEU A 87 6.95 -0.39 2.26
CA LEU A 87 7.21 -1.76 2.70
C LEU A 87 8.67 -2.15 2.44
N SER A 88 9.21 -1.83 1.27
CA SER A 88 10.62 -2.08 0.93
C SER A 88 11.57 -1.32 1.86
N ASP A 89 11.24 -0.08 2.22
CA ASP A 89 12.04 0.75 3.12
C ASP A 89 12.08 0.20 4.55
N ILE A 90 11.01 -0.48 5.00
CA ILE A 90 11.02 -1.18 6.28
C ILE A 90 11.82 -2.47 6.17
N LYS A 91 11.62 -3.28 5.12
CA LYS A 91 12.40 -4.51 4.92
C LYS A 91 13.90 -4.24 4.87
N SER A 92 14.33 -3.18 4.19
CA SER A 92 15.73 -2.76 4.15
C SER A 92 16.27 -2.23 5.47
N PHE A 93 15.40 -1.82 6.40
CA PHE A 93 15.80 -1.39 7.75
C PHE A 93 16.05 -2.59 8.68
N PHE A 94 15.38 -3.72 8.45
CA PHE A 94 15.56 -4.97 9.21
C PHE A 94 16.60 -5.92 8.62
N LYS A 95 17.06 -5.66 7.39
CA LYS A 95 18.11 -6.43 6.72
C LYS A 95 19.50 -6.00 7.18
#